data_AF-A0A8H3A5J1-F1
#
_entry.id   AF-A0A8H3A5J1-F1
#
_cell.length_a   1.000
_cell.length_b   1.000
_cell.length_c   1.000
_cell.angle_alpha   90.00
_cell.angle_beta   90.00
_cell.angle_gamma   90.00
#
_symmetry.space_group_name_H-M   'P 1'
#
loop_
_entity.id
_entity.type
_entity.pdbx_description
1 polymer ?
#
loop_
_entity_poly.entity_id
_entity_poly.type
_entity_poly.pdbx_seq_one_letter_code
_entity_poly.pdbx_strand_id
1 'polypeptide(L)'
;MYCVFALISVYLAAVRAQQVGTSKAEVHPSLPWAKCTKSGGCVTQSSGKVVLDSNWRWVHSTSGYNNCYTGQTWDSTLCPDGATCAKNCALEGADYPGTYGITTSGNALTLKFVTQSANKNVGSRVYLMASDDTHYEMFKLKNQEFTFDVDVSKLPCGLNGALYFVEMDSDGGTSRFPNNKAGAKYGTGYCDAQCARDIKFINGEGNMLNWTPSTTDPNSGKGKYGTCCNEMDIWEANSISNAYTPHPCTPTGQARCDSTTSECADFCDQPGCDWNPYRMGNLNFYGPGKTVDTTKKITVVTQFLTNDNTATGKLVEMRRLYVQDDVVIQNTKSTISGLTQYDSITDNFCTAQKTVFQDTNPYAQHGGMATM
;
A
#
# COMPACT_ATOMS: atom_id res chain seq x y z
N MET A 1 -57.89 34.40 -22.25
CA MET A 1 -56.45 34.11 -22.38
C MET A 1 -56.06 33.19 -21.24
N TYR A 2 -55.98 31.88 -21.49
CA TYR A 2 -55.60 30.89 -20.47
C TYR A 2 -54.08 30.70 -20.52
N CYS A 3 -53.40 31.07 -19.44
CA CYS A 3 -51.97 30.84 -19.27
C CYS A 3 -51.77 29.43 -18.68
N VAL A 4 -51.26 28.51 -19.49
CA VAL A 4 -50.88 27.16 -19.05
C VAL A 4 -49.45 27.24 -18.51
N PHE A 5 -49.27 27.06 -17.20
CA PHE A 5 -47.97 26.85 -16.59
C PHE A 5 -47.60 25.36 -16.71
N ALA A 6 -46.55 25.08 -17.49
CA ALA A 6 -45.95 23.75 -17.56
C ALA A 6 -44.98 23.57 -16.38
N LEU A 7 -45.32 22.68 -15.45
CA LEU A 7 -44.42 22.19 -14.40
C LEU A 7 -43.45 21.18 -15.02
N ILE A 8 -42.18 21.60 -15.19
CA ILE A 8 -41.09 20.70 -15.56
C ILE A 8 -40.65 19.98 -14.28
N SER A 9 -41.07 18.72 -14.14
CA SER A 9 -40.57 17.80 -13.11
C SER A 9 -39.13 17.41 -13.42
N VAL A 10 -38.17 18.07 -12.80
CA VAL A 10 -36.76 17.66 -12.82
C VAL A 10 -36.62 16.38 -11.98
N TYR A 11 -36.60 15.23 -12.64
CA TYR A 11 -36.12 13.99 -12.02
C TYR A 11 -34.61 14.12 -11.80
N LEU A 12 -34.22 14.55 -10.59
CA LEU A 12 -32.87 14.34 -10.08
C LEU A 12 -32.68 12.84 -9.90
N ALA A 13 -32.13 12.17 -10.91
CA ALA A 13 -31.58 10.84 -10.75
C ALA A 13 -30.45 10.94 -9.72
N ALA A 14 -30.73 10.52 -8.48
CA ALA A 14 -29.71 10.38 -7.46
C ALA A 14 -28.65 9.39 -8.00
N VAL A 15 -27.50 9.92 -8.40
CA VAL A 15 -26.39 9.11 -8.91
C VAL A 15 -25.85 8.31 -7.73
N ARG A 16 -26.30 7.05 -7.65
CA ARG A 16 -25.72 6.03 -6.79
C ARG A 16 -24.33 5.65 -7.35
N ALA A 17 -23.41 5.21 -6.50
CA ALA A 17 -21.95 5.12 -6.62
C ALA A 17 -21.46 3.88 -5.82
N GLN A 18 -20.21 3.43 -5.83
CA GLN A 18 -19.64 2.46 -4.86
C GLN A 18 -20.02 2.89 -3.45
N GLN A 19 -20.90 2.11 -2.82
CA GLN A 19 -21.61 2.55 -1.63
C GLN A 19 -20.94 2.11 -0.34
N VAL A 20 -21.45 2.68 0.74
CA VAL A 20 -21.17 2.27 2.12
C VAL A 20 -22.27 1.33 2.59
N GLY A 21 -21.89 0.14 3.04
CA GLY A 21 -22.76 -0.82 3.69
C GLY A 21 -23.08 -0.36 5.12
N THR A 22 -24.22 -0.80 5.65
CA THR A 22 -24.73 -0.38 6.96
C THR A 22 -25.02 -1.55 7.91
N SER A 23 -24.71 -2.77 7.51
CA SER A 23 -24.94 -3.99 8.28
C SER A 23 -23.93 -4.14 9.41
N LYS A 24 -22.69 -3.69 9.19
CA LYS A 24 -21.64 -3.60 10.22
C LYS A 24 -21.02 -2.21 10.20
N ALA A 25 -20.96 -1.60 11.38
CA ALA A 25 -20.27 -0.31 11.55
C ALA A 25 -18.76 -0.47 11.30
N GLU A 26 -18.18 0.51 10.61
CA GLU A 26 -16.73 0.59 10.48
C GLU A 26 -16.12 1.30 11.68
N VAL A 27 -15.26 0.58 12.42
CA VAL A 27 -14.57 1.08 13.62
C VAL A 27 -13.08 0.73 13.51
N HIS A 28 -12.26 1.72 13.21
CA HIS A 28 -10.83 1.54 13.00
C HIS A 28 -10.08 1.27 14.32
N PRO A 29 -9.22 0.22 14.40
CA PRO A 29 -8.34 0.00 15.54
C PRO A 29 -7.39 1.17 15.77
N SER A 30 -7.22 1.59 17.02
CA SER A 30 -6.30 2.68 17.37
C SER A 30 -4.84 2.24 17.29
N LEU A 31 -4.00 3.10 16.72
CA LEU A 31 -2.56 2.93 16.60
C LEU A 31 -1.87 4.29 16.78
N PRO A 32 -1.60 4.72 18.02
CA PRO A 32 -0.78 5.89 18.29
C PRO A 32 0.63 5.74 17.71
N TRP A 33 1.15 6.83 17.15
CA TRP A 33 2.54 6.93 16.67
C TRP A 33 3.19 8.20 17.24
N ALA A 34 4.45 8.47 16.91
CA ALA A 34 5.17 9.64 17.45
C ALA A 34 5.74 10.51 16.34
N LYS A 35 5.59 11.83 16.48
CA LYS A 35 6.23 12.82 15.63
C LYS A 35 7.37 13.48 16.40
N CYS A 36 8.59 13.34 15.91
CA CYS A 36 9.79 13.82 16.58
C CYS A 36 10.33 15.11 15.96
N THR A 37 10.86 16.01 16.77
CA THR A 37 11.58 17.21 16.36
C THR A 37 12.86 17.36 17.17
N LYS A 38 13.86 18.06 16.62
CA LYS A 38 15.15 18.27 17.32
C LYS A 38 14.99 19.04 18.63
N SER A 39 14.07 20.02 18.68
CA SER A 39 13.87 20.89 19.86
C SER A 39 12.81 20.36 20.83
N GLY A 40 11.79 19.65 20.34
CA GLY A 40 10.64 19.22 21.14
C GLY A 40 10.62 17.74 21.52
N GLY A 41 11.63 16.96 21.12
CA GLY A 41 11.61 15.51 21.27
C GLY A 41 10.45 14.89 20.48
N CYS A 42 9.96 13.74 20.93
CA CYS A 42 8.88 13.00 20.29
C CYS A 42 7.53 13.26 20.97
N VAL A 43 6.54 13.69 20.18
CA VAL A 43 5.16 13.94 20.63
C VAL A 43 4.25 12.84 20.08
N THR A 44 3.54 12.16 20.97
CA THR A 44 2.57 11.13 20.61
C THR A 44 1.39 11.71 19.84
N GLN A 45 1.12 11.13 18.67
CA GLN A 45 -0.07 11.33 17.86
C GLN A 45 -1.10 10.28 18.29
N SER A 46 -1.85 10.57 19.36
CA SER A 46 -2.71 9.58 20.03
C SER A 46 -3.97 9.18 19.24
N SER A 47 -4.35 9.96 18.24
CA SER A 47 -5.53 9.72 17.39
C SER A 47 -5.27 8.82 16.19
N GLY A 48 -4.04 8.34 15.99
CA GLY A 48 -3.72 7.45 14.89
C GLY A 48 -4.55 6.17 14.96
N LYS A 49 -5.00 5.68 13.80
CA LYS A 49 -5.81 4.47 13.65
C LYS A 49 -5.42 3.75 12.36
N VAL A 50 -5.81 2.48 12.22
CA VAL A 50 -5.60 1.72 10.98
C VAL A 50 -6.91 1.32 10.33
N VAL A 51 -6.97 1.36 9.00
CA VAL A 51 -8.12 0.92 8.21
C VAL A 51 -7.75 -0.23 7.30
N LEU A 52 -8.63 -1.23 7.18
CA LEU A 52 -8.49 -2.35 6.26
C LEU A 52 -8.75 -1.91 4.81
N ASP A 53 -7.89 -2.36 3.90
CA ASP A 53 -8.05 -2.22 2.46
C ASP A 53 -9.40 -2.78 1.95
N SER A 54 -10.00 -2.05 1.01
CA SER A 54 -11.34 -2.35 0.49
C SER A 54 -11.48 -3.73 -0.19
N ASN A 55 -10.40 -4.31 -0.70
CA ASN A 55 -10.40 -5.59 -1.39
C ASN A 55 -10.76 -6.76 -0.46
N TRP A 56 -10.50 -6.63 0.85
CA TRP A 56 -10.83 -7.65 1.86
C TRP A 56 -12.26 -7.53 2.41
N ARG A 57 -12.94 -6.42 2.14
CA ARG A 57 -14.26 -6.17 2.69
C ARG A 57 -15.30 -7.03 1.99
N TRP A 58 -16.35 -7.35 2.74
CA TRP A 58 -17.55 -7.91 2.14
C TRP A 58 -18.19 -6.88 1.19
N VAL A 59 -18.50 -7.33 -0.02
CA VAL A 59 -19.15 -6.53 -1.06
C VAL A 59 -20.51 -7.13 -1.37
N HIS A 60 -21.59 -6.39 -1.07
CA HIS A 60 -22.95 -6.86 -1.30
C HIS A 60 -23.86 -5.80 -1.90
N SER A 61 -25.02 -6.24 -2.37
CA SER A 61 -26.04 -5.37 -2.94
C SER A 61 -26.50 -4.31 -1.94
N THR A 62 -26.65 -3.08 -2.39
CA THR A 62 -27.16 -1.95 -1.59
C THR A 62 -28.60 -2.12 -1.12
N SER A 63 -29.34 -3.08 -1.68
CA SER A 63 -30.73 -3.37 -1.33
C SER A 63 -30.92 -4.63 -0.47
N GLY A 64 -29.83 -5.32 -0.09
CA GLY A 64 -29.93 -6.56 0.69
C GLY A 64 -28.58 -7.19 0.96
N TYR A 65 -28.52 -8.52 1.09
CA TYR A 65 -27.31 -9.24 1.49
C TYR A 65 -26.71 -10.10 0.37
N ASN A 66 -27.23 -9.99 -0.86
CA ASN A 66 -26.70 -10.72 -2.00
C ASN A 66 -25.30 -10.22 -2.32
N ASN A 67 -24.32 -11.11 -2.37
CA ASN A 67 -22.94 -10.76 -2.66
C ASN A 67 -22.80 -10.23 -4.09
N CYS A 68 -22.07 -9.13 -4.25
CA CYS A 68 -21.62 -8.70 -5.58
C CYS A 68 -20.36 -9.45 -6.04
N TYR A 69 -19.61 -9.99 -5.08
CA TYR A 69 -18.38 -10.75 -5.34
C TYR A 69 -18.30 -11.92 -4.36
N THR A 70 -18.12 -13.14 -4.86
CA THR A 70 -17.99 -14.37 -4.05
C THR A 70 -16.84 -15.23 -4.54
N GLY A 71 -15.92 -15.58 -3.63
CA GLY A 71 -14.70 -16.30 -3.96
C GLY A 71 -13.85 -15.49 -4.93
N GLN A 72 -13.97 -15.80 -6.22
CA GLN A 72 -13.23 -15.18 -7.31
C GLN A 72 -14.13 -14.61 -8.43
N THR A 73 -15.44 -14.53 -8.22
CA THR A 73 -16.43 -14.24 -9.27
C THR A 73 -17.35 -13.08 -8.90
N TRP A 74 -17.57 -12.18 -9.85
CA TRP A 74 -18.56 -11.10 -9.77
C TRP A 74 -19.96 -11.62 -10.12
N ASP A 75 -21.00 -11.13 -9.44
CA ASP A 75 -22.39 -11.36 -9.82
C ASP A 75 -22.74 -10.52 -11.06
N SER A 76 -23.00 -11.17 -12.19
CA SER A 76 -23.23 -10.49 -13.47
C SER A 76 -24.56 -9.72 -13.55
N THR A 77 -25.51 -9.99 -12.65
CA THR A 77 -26.78 -9.25 -12.59
C THR A 77 -26.59 -7.94 -11.83
N LEU A 78 -25.82 -7.97 -10.74
CA LEU A 78 -25.49 -6.78 -9.95
C LEU A 78 -24.39 -5.94 -10.61
N CYS A 79 -23.46 -6.60 -11.32
CA CYS A 79 -22.30 -6.01 -11.96
C CYS A 79 -22.26 -6.31 -13.48
N PRO A 80 -23.21 -5.75 -14.27
CA PRO A 80 -23.18 -5.87 -15.73
C PRO A 80 -22.11 -4.99 -16.39
N ASP A 81 -21.72 -3.91 -15.71
CA ASP A 81 -20.63 -3.01 -16.08
C ASP A 81 -20.02 -2.38 -14.81
N GLY A 82 -18.83 -1.80 -14.92
CA GLY A 82 -18.10 -1.28 -13.77
C GLY A 82 -18.80 -0.13 -13.04
N ALA A 83 -19.46 0.77 -13.78
CA ALA A 83 -20.17 1.89 -13.18
C ALA A 83 -21.42 1.39 -12.43
N THR A 84 -22.24 0.57 -13.07
CA THR A 84 -23.44 -0.04 -12.46
C THR A 84 -23.08 -0.91 -11.26
N CYS A 85 -22.01 -1.70 -11.36
CA CYS A 85 -21.48 -2.50 -10.26
C CYS A 85 -21.16 -1.62 -9.04
N ALA A 86 -20.44 -0.51 -9.24
CA ALA A 86 -20.20 0.45 -8.17
C ALA A 86 -21.53 0.94 -7.58
N LYS A 87 -22.51 1.37 -8.38
CA LYS A 87 -23.81 1.88 -7.85
C LYS A 87 -24.58 0.86 -7.01
N ASN A 88 -24.53 -0.41 -7.44
CA ASN A 88 -25.33 -1.49 -6.88
C ASN A 88 -24.68 -2.12 -5.65
N CYS A 89 -23.37 -1.94 -5.46
CA CYS A 89 -22.59 -2.67 -4.49
C CYS A 89 -22.01 -1.76 -3.40
N ALA A 90 -22.01 -2.28 -2.17
CA ALA A 90 -21.59 -1.57 -0.98
C ALA A 90 -20.43 -2.29 -0.29
N LEU A 91 -19.45 -1.53 0.20
CA LEU A 91 -18.39 -2.02 1.09
C LEU A 91 -18.87 -1.98 2.54
N GLU A 92 -18.76 -3.11 3.25
CA GLU A 92 -19.15 -3.20 4.65
C GLU A 92 -18.05 -2.88 5.65
N GLY A 93 -18.47 -2.62 6.89
CA GLY A 93 -17.56 -2.52 8.02
C GLY A 93 -16.85 -3.85 8.31
N ALA A 94 -15.69 -3.78 8.96
CA ALA A 94 -14.83 -4.93 9.21
C ALA A 94 -14.85 -5.39 10.68
N ASP A 95 -14.84 -6.71 10.90
CA ASP A 95 -14.44 -7.28 12.19
C ASP A 95 -12.93 -7.59 12.14
N TYR A 96 -12.15 -6.57 12.48
CA TYR A 96 -10.69 -6.59 12.47
C TYR A 96 -10.09 -7.82 13.18
N PRO A 97 -10.37 -8.09 14.47
CA PRO A 97 -9.73 -9.20 15.18
C PRO A 97 -10.28 -10.57 14.77
N GLY A 98 -11.60 -10.73 14.69
CA GLY A 98 -12.23 -12.04 14.52
C GLY A 98 -12.18 -12.57 13.10
N THR A 99 -12.30 -11.69 12.10
CA THR A 99 -12.33 -12.07 10.69
C THR A 99 -10.96 -11.93 10.03
N TYR A 100 -10.26 -10.84 10.32
CA TYR A 100 -9.02 -10.48 9.60
C TYR A 100 -7.75 -10.71 10.42
N GLY A 101 -7.85 -10.96 11.73
CA GLY A 101 -6.69 -11.18 12.61
C GLY A 101 -5.82 -9.92 12.77
N ILE A 102 -6.45 -8.75 12.68
CA ILE A 102 -5.83 -7.44 12.85
C ILE A 102 -6.12 -6.98 14.27
N THR A 103 -5.08 -6.75 15.05
CA THR A 103 -5.20 -6.30 16.43
C THR A 103 -4.18 -5.22 16.74
N THR A 104 -4.55 -4.27 17.59
CA THR A 104 -3.64 -3.26 18.12
C THR A 104 -3.56 -3.33 19.64
N SER A 105 -2.41 -2.98 20.20
CA SER A 105 -2.19 -2.85 21.65
C SER A 105 -1.15 -1.77 21.90
N GLY A 106 -1.57 -0.64 22.48
CA GLY A 106 -0.70 0.54 22.56
C GLY A 106 -0.29 1.00 21.17
N ASN A 107 1.02 1.17 20.93
CA ASN A 107 1.59 1.55 19.64
C ASN A 107 1.92 0.36 18.72
N ALA A 108 1.50 -0.87 19.07
CA ALA A 108 1.80 -2.07 18.28
C ALA A 108 0.61 -2.49 17.43
N LEU A 109 0.89 -2.85 16.18
CA LEU A 109 -0.03 -3.52 15.25
C LEU A 109 0.44 -4.97 15.06
N THR A 110 -0.49 -5.93 15.14
CA THR A 110 -0.23 -7.33 14.81
C THR A 110 -1.18 -7.77 13.70
N LEU A 111 -0.60 -8.36 12.65
CA LEU A 111 -1.31 -8.91 11.50
C LEU A 111 -1.07 -10.42 11.44
N LYS A 112 -2.13 -11.23 11.57
CA LYS A 112 -2.03 -12.68 11.38
C LYS A 112 -2.08 -13.04 9.90
N PHE A 113 -1.23 -13.97 9.48
CA PHE A 113 -1.25 -14.44 8.09
C PHE A 113 -2.51 -15.23 7.75
N VAL A 114 -3.00 -16.10 8.65
CA VAL A 114 -4.26 -16.84 8.46
C VAL A 114 -5.15 -16.61 9.66
N THR A 115 -6.40 -16.23 9.38
CA THR A 115 -7.46 -16.10 10.39
C THR A 115 -8.65 -16.93 9.95
N GLN A 116 -9.00 -17.92 10.78
CA GLN A 116 -10.15 -18.78 10.55
C GLN A 116 -11.36 -18.25 11.32
N SER A 117 -12.43 -17.93 10.60
CA SER A 117 -13.74 -17.58 11.15
C SER A 117 -14.81 -18.44 10.46
N ALA A 118 -15.98 -17.88 10.13
CA ALA A 118 -16.92 -18.51 9.19
C ALA A 118 -16.28 -18.75 7.82
N ASN A 119 -15.39 -17.83 7.40
CA ASN A 119 -14.56 -17.97 6.21
C ASN A 119 -13.07 -17.96 6.60
N LYS A 120 -12.21 -18.52 5.73
CA LYS A 120 -10.76 -18.47 5.90
C LYS A 120 -10.21 -17.19 5.25
N ASN A 121 -9.69 -16.27 6.06
CA ASN A 121 -8.95 -15.11 5.58
C ASN A 121 -7.44 -15.44 5.48
N VAL A 122 -6.79 -14.97 4.41
CA VAL A 122 -5.35 -15.08 4.18
C VAL A 122 -4.79 -13.70 3.85
N GLY A 123 -3.81 -13.26 4.64
CA GLY A 123 -3.19 -11.95 4.53
C GLY A 123 -4.12 -10.78 4.90
N SER A 124 -3.55 -9.58 4.89
CA SER A 124 -4.25 -8.32 5.11
C SER A 124 -3.39 -7.16 4.63
N ARG A 125 -4.01 -6.07 4.21
CA ARG A 125 -3.37 -4.77 3.99
C ARG A 125 -4.13 -3.69 4.75
N VAL A 126 -3.40 -2.81 5.43
CA VAL A 126 -4.00 -1.71 6.20
C VAL A 126 -3.28 -0.40 5.93
N TYR A 127 -3.99 0.72 6.11
CA TYR A 127 -3.47 2.07 5.96
C TYR A 127 -3.56 2.83 7.28
N LEU A 128 -2.64 3.75 7.51
CA LEU A 128 -2.71 4.66 8.65
C LEU A 128 -3.69 5.81 8.35
N MET A 129 -4.64 6.02 9.25
CA MET A 129 -5.62 7.10 9.17
C MET A 129 -5.07 8.37 9.82
N ALA A 130 -5.41 9.51 9.24
CA ALA A 130 -5.23 10.82 9.84
C ALA A 130 -6.12 10.98 11.07
N SER A 131 -5.84 12.03 11.87
CA SER A 131 -6.56 12.32 13.12
C SER A 131 -8.07 12.52 12.97
N ASP A 132 -8.55 12.88 11.78
CA ASP A 132 -9.97 13.09 11.49
C ASP A 132 -10.75 11.79 11.23
N ASP A 133 -10.05 10.65 11.13
CA ASP A 133 -10.62 9.32 10.89
C ASP A 133 -11.43 9.20 9.58
N THR A 134 -11.17 10.11 8.63
CA THR A 134 -11.84 10.17 7.32
C THR A 134 -10.86 10.24 6.15
N HIS A 135 -9.61 10.63 6.41
CA HIS A 135 -8.50 10.64 5.44
C HIS A 135 -7.35 9.74 5.91
N TYR A 136 -6.50 9.33 4.98
CA TYR A 136 -5.21 8.72 5.29
C TYR A 136 -4.22 9.74 5.84
N GLU A 137 -3.29 9.29 6.69
CA GLU A 137 -2.17 10.11 7.15
C GLU A 137 -1.16 10.28 6.02
N MET A 138 -0.95 11.52 5.57
CA MET A 138 -0.08 11.83 4.44
C MET A 138 1.32 12.24 4.92
N PHE A 139 2.29 11.34 4.76
CA PHE A 139 3.68 11.59 5.15
C PHE A 139 4.45 12.39 4.08
N LYS A 140 5.25 13.35 4.53
CA LYS A 140 6.17 14.13 3.68
C LYS A 140 7.61 13.76 4.07
N LEU A 141 8.19 12.81 3.35
CA LEU A 141 9.40 12.11 3.80
C LEU A 141 10.71 12.81 3.44
N LYS A 142 10.73 13.75 2.49
CA LYS A 142 11.96 14.45 2.11
C LYS A 142 12.60 15.16 3.30
N ASN A 143 13.89 14.88 3.52
CA ASN A 143 14.67 15.37 4.65
C ASN A 143 14.11 14.97 6.02
N GLN A 144 13.43 13.83 6.09
CA GLN A 144 12.94 13.22 7.32
C GLN A 144 13.62 11.85 7.57
N GLU A 145 13.35 11.33 8.76
CA GLU A 145 13.63 9.96 9.14
C GLU A 145 12.29 9.28 9.48
N PHE A 146 12.10 8.05 9.01
CA PHE A 146 10.99 7.19 9.39
C PHE A 146 11.53 5.96 10.13
N THR A 147 10.96 5.67 11.30
CA THR A 147 11.45 4.63 12.20
C THR A 147 10.30 3.82 12.78
N PHE A 148 10.49 2.51 12.88
CA PHE A 148 9.54 1.60 13.49
C PHE A 148 10.25 0.40 14.12
N ASP A 149 9.58 -0.24 15.07
CA ASP A 149 9.98 -1.53 15.60
C ASP A 149 9.24 -2.65 14.88
N VAL A 150 9.91 -3.78 14.62
CA VAL A 150 9.33 -4.94 13.96
C VAL A 150 9.79 -6.25 14.60
N ASP A 151 8.88 -7.21 14.68
CA ASP A 151 9.16 -8.60 15.03
C ASP A 151 8.74 -9.49 13.86
N VAL A 152 9.74 -10.04 13.16
CA VAL A 152 9.56 -10.95 12.03
C VAL A 152 9.88 -12.40 12.40
N SER A 153 10.11 -12.70 13.69
CA SER A 153 10.61 -14.01 14.15
C SER A 153 9.70 -15.18 13.77
N LYS A 154 8.42 -14.90 13.50
CA LYS A 154 7.39 -15.86 13.11
C LYS A 154 7.03 -15.81 11.62
N LEU A 155 7.77 -15.06 10.80
CA LEU A 155 7.60 -15.01 9.35
C LEU A 155 8.64 -15.91 8.68
N PRO A 156 8.28 -17.14 8.27
CA PRO A 156 9.22 -18.03 7.59
C PRO A 156 9.41 -17.64 6.12
N CYS A 157 10.22 -18.45 5.41
CA CYS A 157 10.32 -18.39 3.95
C CYS A 157 8.94 -18.41 3.28
N GLY A 158 8.77 -17.59 2.25
CA GLY A 158 7.52 -17.50 1.47
C GLY A 158 6.48 -16.52 2.02
N LEU A 159 6.69 -15.94 3.20
CA LEU A 159 5.89 -14.81 3.69
C LEU A 159 6.65 -13.49 3.53
N ASN A 160 5.89 -12.40 3.49
CA ASN A 160 6.39 -11.02 3.52
C ASN A 160 5.52 -10.21 4.50
N GLY A 161 6.14 -9.68 5.55
CA GLY A 161 5.56 -8.65 6.40
C GLY A 161 6.04 -7.29 5.91
N ALA A 162 5.24 -6.64 5.06
CA ALA A 162 5.63 -5.41 4.40
C ALA A 162 5.19 -4.14 5.15
N LEU A 163 6.04 -3.11 5.13
CA LEU A 163 5.72 -1.73 5.51
C LEU A 163 6.29 -0.81 4.43
N TYR A 164 5.41 -0.02 3.82
CA TYR A 164 5.74 0.76 2.63
C TYR A 164 4.83 2.00 2.51
N PHE A 165 5.20 2.92 1.63
CA PHE A 165 4.42 4.10 1.28
C PHE A 165 4.02 4.04 -0.19
N VAL A 166 2.82 4.52 -0.50
CA VAL A 166 2.30 4.64 -1.87
C VAL A 166 1.66 6.00 -2.07
N GLU A 167 1.70 6.52 -3.29
CA GLU A 167 1.16 7.84 -3.63
C GLU A 167 -0.37 7.82 -3.89
N MET A 168 -1.11 7.30 -2.92
CA MET A 168 -2.58 7.31 -2.90
C MET A 168 -3.14 8.72 -2.60
N ASP A 169 -4.36 8.98 -3.06
CA ASP A 169 -5.11 10.17 -2.64
C ASP A 169 -5.49 10.08 -1.15
N SER A 170 -5.40 11.20 -0.41
CA SER A 170 -5.68 11.21 1.03
C SER A 170 -7.10 10.80 1.39
N ASP A 171 -8.07 11.01 0.50
CA ASP A 171 -9.48 10.66 0.69
C ASP A 171 -9.85 9.30 0.06
N GLY A 172 -8.86 8.55 -0.42
CA GLY A 172 -9.08 7.29 -1.13
C GLY A 172 -9.78 7.45 -2.47
N GLY A 173 -9.79 8.67 -3.04
CA GLY A 173 -10.28 9.00 -4.38
C GLY A 173 -11.71 9.56 -4.44
N THR A 174 -12.36 9.85 -3.30
CA THR A 174 -13.77 10.31 -3.30
C THR A 174 -13.99 11.64 -4.01
N SER A 175 -13.00 12.54 -3.97
CA SER A 175 -13.04 13.86 -4.63
C SER A 175 -12.86 13.75 -6.15
N ARG A 176 -12.06 12.79 -6.61
CA ARG A 176 -11.78 12.54 -8.04
C ARG A 176 -12.85 11.66 -8.70
N PHE A 177 -13.45 10.76 -7.94
CA PHE A 177 -14.34 9.73 -8.47
C PHE A 177 -15.71 9.81 -7.79
N PRO A 178 -16.71 10.46 -8.42
CA PRO A 178 -18.05 10.65 -7.83
C PRO A 178 -18.75 9.33 -7.50
N ASN A 179 -18.39 8.26 -8.22
CA ASN A 179 -18.83 6.90 -7.95
C ASN A 179 -18.08 6.23 -6.79
N ASN A 180 -17.25 6.90 -6.00
CA ASN A 180 -16.72 6.38 -4.74
C ASN A 180 -17.35 7.15 -3.57
N LYS A 181 -18.19 6.48 -2.77
CA LYS A 181 -18.77 7.04 -1.53
C LYS A 181 -18.15 6.48 -0.26
N ALA A 182 -17.28 5.49 -0.40
CA ALA A 182 -16.69 4.78 0.73
C ALA A 182 -15.38 5.45 1.18
N GLY A 183 -14.49 5.75 0.23
CA GLY A 183 -13.28 6.55 0.48
C GLY A 183 -12.26 5.89 1.42
N ALA A 184 -11.34 6.72 1.93
CA ALA A 184 -10.30 6.29 2.86
C ALA A 184 -10.86 5.61 4.11
N LYS A 185 -12.04 6.02 4.58
CA LYS A 185 -12.75 5.35 5.69
C LYS A 185 -13.04 3.87 5.44
N TYR A 186 -13.08 3.43 4.19
CA TYR A 186 -13.26 2.01 3.84
C TYR A 186 -12.06 1.45 3.07
N GLY A 187 -10.89 2.10 3.14
CA GLY A 187 -9.66 1.59 2.55
C GLY A 187 -9.67 1.57 1.01
N THR A 188 -10.34 2.52 0.35
CA THR A 188 -10.35 2.60 -1.13
C THR A 188 -9.14 3.33 -1.69
N GLY A 189 -8.91 3.19 -2.99
CA GLY A 189 -7.96 4.01 -3.74
C GLY A 189 -6.53 3.47 -3.77
N TYR A 190 -6.33 2.21 -3.39
CA TYR A 190 -5.02 1.58 -3.45
C TYR A 190 -4.39 1.66 -4.84
N CYS A 191 -3.08 1.83 -4.85
CA CYS A 191 -2.19 1.76 -5.99
C CYS A 191 -0.80 1.40 -5.50
N ASP A 192 0.01 0.84 -6.38
CA ASP A 192 1.42 0.53 -6.14
C ASP A 192 2.20 0.53 -7.46
N ALA A 193 3.51 0.31 -7.41
CA ALA A 193 4.32 0.30 -8.62
C ALA A 193 4.14 -0.98 -9.44
N GLN A 194 3.47 -1.99 -8.90
CA GLN A 194 3.12 -3.23 -9.61
C GLN A 194 1.89 -3.05 -10.51
N CYS A 195 1.23 -1.89 -10.47
CA CYS A 195 0.02 -1.62 -11.24
C CYS A 195 -1.06 -2.70 -10.99
N ALA A 196 -1.26 -3.06 -9.72
CA ALA A 196 -2.08 -4.19 -9.30
C ALA A 196 -3.46 -4.25 -9.99
N ARG A 197 -3.76 -5.39 -10.63
CA ARG A 197 -5.00 -5.64 -11.41
C ARG A 197 -6.07 -6.43 -10.66
N ASP A 198 -5.74 -6.90 -9.47
CA ASP A 198 -6.62 -7.66 -8.57
C ASP A 198 -7.47 -6.77 -7.66
N ILE A 199 -7.29 -5.45 -7.76
CA ILE A 199 -8.09 -4.47 -7.03
C ILE A 199 -9.51 -4.45 -7.58
N LYS A 200 -10.47 -4.79 -6.73
CA LYS A 200 -11.90 -4.93 -7.09
C LYS A 200 -12.55 -3.62 -7.53
N PHE A 201 -12.16 -2.48 -6.96
CA PHE A 201 -12.70 -1.17 -7.32
C PHE A 201 -11.58 -0.18 -7.63
N ILE A 202 -11.58 0.36 -8.84
CA ILE A 202 -10.59 1.33 -9.31
C ILE A 202 -11.33 2.52 -9.91
N ASN A 203 -10.96 3.75 -9.52
CA ASN A 203 -11.58 4.99 -9.99
C ASN A 203 -13.11 5.06 -9.77
N GLY A 204 -13.62 4.43 -8.70
CA GLY A 204 -15.05 4.37 -8.39
C GLY A 204 -15.85 3.44 -9.31
N GLU A 205 -15.20 2.51 -10.00
CA GLU A 205 -15.83 1.49 -10.85
C GLU A 205 -15.42 0.09 -10.40
N GLY A 206 -16.35 -0.88 -10.51
CA GLY A 206 -16.01 -2.29 -10.35
C GLY A 206 -15.10 -2.77 -11.48
N ASN A 207 -13.95 -3.35 -11.15
CA ASN A 207 -12.93 -3.82 -12.09
C ASN A 207 -13.29 -5.19 -12.70
N MET A 208 -14.53 -5.34 -13.16
CA MET A 208 -15.09 -6.64 -13.59
C MET A 208 -14.77 -6.99 -15.06
N LEU A 209 -14.42 -6.00 -15.88
CA LEU A 209 -14.15 -6.22 -17.31
C LEU A 209 -12.95 -7.16 -17.47
N ASN A 210 -13.09 -8.19 -18.30
CA ASN A 210 -12.09 -9.24 -18.51
C ASN A 210 -11.59 -9.89 -17.21
N TRP A 211 -12.44 -9.94 -16.17
CA TRP A 211 -12.06 -10.54 -14.89
C TRP A 211 -11.69 -12.01 -15.06
N THR A 212 -10.43 -12.32 -14.80
CA THR A 212 -9.89 -13.68 -14.88
C THR A 212 -9.55 -14.17 -13.49
N PRO A 213 -10.23 -15.20 -12.99
CA PRO A 213 -9.92 -15.76 -11.68
C PRO A 213 -8.49 -16.29 -11.57
N SER A 214 -7.89 -16.15 -10.38
CA SER A 214 -6.56 -16.70 -10.13
C SER A 214 -6.60 -18.23 -10.12
N THR A 215 -5.54 -18.87 -10.63
CA THR A 215 -5.37 -20.32 -10.56
C THR A 215 -4.77 -20.78 -9.24
N THR A 216 -4.24 -19.86 -8.43
CA THR A 216 -3.49 -20.15 -7.20
C THR A 216 -4.07 -19.48 -5.96
N ASP A 217 -4.99 -18.53 -6.11
CA ASP A 217 -5.67 -17.86 -4.99
C ASP A 217 -7.19 -17.90 -5.18
N PRO A 218 -7.94 -18.65 -4.34
CA PRO A 218 -9.38 -18.78 -4.48
C PRO A 218 -10.17 -17.50 -4.13
N ASN A 219 -9.51 -16.45 -3.64
CA ASN A 219 -10.12 -15.19 -3.23
C ASN A 219 -9.78 -14.02 -4.16
N SER A 220 -9.06 -14.27 -5.25
CA SER A 220 -8.52 -13.23 -6.11
C SER A 220 -8.69 -13.56 -7.60
N GLY A 221 -8.48 -12.55 -8.41
CA GLY A 221 -8.52 -12.58 -9.87
C GLY A 221 -7.95 -11.27 -10.40
N LYS A 222 -7.94 -11.10 -11.72
CA LYS A 222 -7.40 -9.89 -12.35
C LYS A 222 -8.40 -9.32 -13.34
N GLY A 223 -8.74 -8.04 -13.18
CA GLY A 223 -9.55 -7.31 -14.13
C GLY A 223 -8.73 -6.75 -15.30
N LYS A 224 -9.41 -6.03 -16.18
CA LYS A 224 -8.81 -5.29 -17.29
C LYS A 224 -7.90 -4.18 -16.80
N TYR A 225 -8.30 -3.49 -15.73
CA TYR A 225 -7.58 -2.32 -15.25
C TYR A 225 -6.63 -2.67 -14.11
N GLY A 226 -5.49 -1.99 -14.07
CA GLY A 226 -4.62 -1.91 -12.91
C GLY A 226 -4.61 -0.50 -12.31
N THR A 227 -4.00 -0.35 -11.14
CA THR A 227 -3.89 0.94 -10.43
C THR A 227 -2.46 1.15 -9.99
N CYS A 228 -1.81 2.13 -10.63
CA CYS A 228 -0.38 2.43 -10.56
C CYS A 228 -0.13 3.69 -9.74
N CYS A 229 0.95 3.73 -8.96
CA CYS A 229 1.52 4.96 -8.41
C CYS A 229 2.93 4.72 -7.86
N ASN A 230 3.66 5.79 -7.57
CA ASN A 230 4.96 5.69 -6.91
C ASN A 230 4.86 4.89 -5.61
N GLU A 231 5.86 4.05 -5.35
CA GLU A 231 5.93 3.18 -4.20
C GLU A 231 7.33 3.25 -3.56
N MET A 232 7.36 3.36 -2.24
CA MET A 232 8.58 3.30 -1.45
C MET A 232 8.46 2.18 -0.43
N ASP A 233 9.11 1.07 -0.72
CA ASP A 233 9.22 -0.08 0.17
C ASP A 233 10.25 0.19 1.25
N ILE A 234 9.78 0.58 2.43
CA ILE A 234 10.63 0.75 3.60
C ILE A 234 11.15 -0.61 4.05
N TRP A 235 10.29 -1.62 3.98
CA TRP A 235 10.53 -2.93 4.55
C TRP A 235 9.70 -3.98 3.84
N GLU A 236 10.37 -4.85 3.09
CA GLU A 236 9.84 -6.14 2.66
C GLU A 236 10.69 -7.23 3.29
N ALA A 237 10.11 -8.03 4.19
CA ALA A 237 10.91 -8.99 4.92
C ALA A 237 10.16 -10.20 5.47
N ASN A 238 10.95 -11.21 5.74
CA ASN A 238 10.64 -12.29 6.67
C ASN A 238 11.86 -12.49 7.59
N SER A 239 11.88 -13.58 8.35
CA SER A 239 12.97 -13.87 9.28
C SER A 239 14.31 -14.14 8.58
N ILE A 240 14.36 -14.31 7.26
CA ILE A 240 15.55 -14.77 6.53
C ILE A 240 16.18 -13.65 5.70
N SER A 241 15.38 -12.79 5.10
CA SER A 241 15.86 -11.70 4.25
C SER A 241 14.98 -10.46 4.39
N ASN A 242 15.55 -9.30 4.10
CA ASN A 242 14.83 -8.05 3.96
C ASN A 242 15.34 -7.26 2.74
N ALA A 243 14.49 -6.36 2.24
CA ALA A 243 14.84 -5.35 1.25
C ALA A 243 14.18 -4.00 1.60
N TYR A 244 14.75 -2.93 1.07
CA TYR A 244 14.07 -1.64 0.91
C TYR A 244 14.33 -1.12 -0.50
N THR A 245 13.29 -0.58 -1.12
CA THR A 245 13.23 -0.44 -2.58
C THR A 245 12.34 0.75 -2.97
N PRO A 246 12.89 1.81 -3.59
CA PRO A 246 12.10 2.82 -4.27
C PRO A 246 11.68 2.36 -5.67
N HIS A 247 10.44 2.68 -6.03
CA HIS A 247 9.81 2.38 -7.31
C HIS A 247 9.14 3.65 -7.88
N PRO A 248 9.87 4.42 -8.70
CA PRO A 248 9.30 5.58 -9.37
C PRO A 248 8.37 5.18 -10.52
N CYS A 249 7.37 6.02 -10.77
CA CYS A 249 6.36 5.88 -11.81
C CYS A 249 6.22 7.14 -12.64
N THR A 250 5.74 6.98 -13.86
CA THR A 250 5.30 8.08 -14.73
C THR A 250 4.00 7.64 -15.42
N PRO A 251 2.85 8.27 -15.12
CA PRO A 251 2.66 9.48 -14.31
C PRO A 251 2.81 9.28 -12.79
N THR A 252 2.98 10.37 -12.05
CA THR A 252 2.93 10.40 -10.57
C THR A 252 1.49 10.49 -10.07
N GLY A 253 1.27 10.09 -8.82
CA GLY A 253 -0.04 9.94 -8.20
C GLY A 253 -0.78 8.68 -8.68
N GLN A 254 -1.94 8.41 -8.10
CA GLN A 254 -2.75 7.27 -8.54
C GLN A 254 -3.24 7.44 -9.99
N ALA A 255 -2.89 6.47 -10.83
CA ALA A 255 -3.31 6.36 -12.22
C ALA A 255 -3.85 4.95 -12.53
N ARG A 256 -4.96 4.89 -13.26
CA ARG A 256 -5.51 3.63 -13.78
C ARG A 256 -4.83 3.29 -15.10
N CYS A 257 -4.30 2.08 -15.23
CA CYS A 257 -3.73 1.55 -16.47
C CYS A 257 -4.67 0.54 -17.13
N ASP A 258 -4.62 0.43 -18.47
CA ASP A 258 -5.34 -0.57 -19.26
C ASP A 258 -4.43 -1.76 -19.64
N SER A 259 -4.75 -2.98 -19.20
CA SER A 259 -3.94 -4.16 -19.50
C SER A 259 -4.09 -4.69 -20.92
N THR A 260 -4.93 -4.08 -21.76
CA THR A 260 -5.02 -4.39 -23.19
C THR A 260 -4.00 -3.61 -24.02
N THR A 261 -3.34 -2.63 -23.40
CA THR A 261 -2.17 -1.90 -23.91
C THR A 261 -0.94 -2.23 -23.05
N SER A 262 0.18 -1.53 -23.28
CA SER A 262 1.39 -1.67 -22.46
C SER A 262 1.35 -0.83 -21.17
N GLU A 263 0.31 -0.04 -20.92
CA GLU A 263 0.25 0.91 -19.80
C GLU A 263 0.57 0.27 -18.45
N CYS A 264 -0.01 -0.90 -18.13
CA CYS A 264 0.23 -1.55 -16.84
C CYS A 264 1.64 -2.12 -16.66
N ALA A 265 2.40 -2.28 -17.75
CA ALA A 265 3.81 -2.67 -17.71
C ALA A 265 4.74 -1.45 -17.75
N ASP A 266 4.28 -0.35 -18.35
CA ASP A 266 5.13 0.81 -18.68
C ASP A 266 4.97 1.98 -17.72
N PHE A 267 3.91 2.06 -16.90
CA PHE A 267 3.69 3.23 -16.03
C PHE A 267 4.66 3.31 -14.85
N CYS A 268 5.26 2.19 -14.44
CA CYS A 268 6.02 2.11 -13.20
C CYS A 268 7.26 1.22 -13.33
N ASP A 269 8.29 1.57 -12.58
CA ASP A 269 9.43 0.70 -12.30
C ASP A 269 9.01 -0.46 -11.39
N GLN A 270 8.47 -1.54 -11.97
CA GLN A 270 8.07 -2.73 -11.21
C GLN A 270 9.25 -3.40 -10.47
N PRO A 271 10.47 -3.51 -11.06
CA PRO A 271 11.61 -4.10 -10.34
C PRO A 271 12.17 -3.25 -9.19
N GLY A 272 12.14 -1.91 -9.31
CA GLY A 272 12.69 -1.01 -8.30
C GLY A 272 14.23 -0.95 -8.28
N CYS A 273 14.79 -0.12 -7.40
CA CYS A 273 16.22 -0.11 -7.07
C CYS A 273 16.47 -0.67 -5.65
N ASP A 274 16.64 -1.98 -5.53
CA ASP A 274 16.60 -2.66 -4.24
C ASP A 274 17.95 -2.66 -3.49
N TRP A 275 17.87 -2.52 -2.17
CA TRP A 275 18.95 -2.88 -1.26
C TRP A 275 18.52 -4.04 -0.34
N ASN A 276 18.98 -5.24 -0.68
CA ASN A 276 18.91 -6.42 0.18
C ASN A 276 20.35 -6.82 0.62
N PRO A 277 20.69 -6.82 1.92
CA PRO A 277 22.04 -7.16 2.39
C PRO A 277 22.59 -8.49 1.88
N TYR A 278 21.73 -9.51 1.77
CA TYR A 278 22.10 -10.83 1.25
C TYR A 278 22.38 -10.77 -0.26
N ARG A 279 21.51 -10.09 -1.03
CA ARG A 279 21.70 -9.88 -2.48
C ARG A 279 22.94 -9.03 -2.77
N MET A 280 23.29 -8.11 -1.87
CA MET A 280 24.53 -7.33 -1.88
C MET A 280 25.74 -8.10 -1.32
N GLY A 281 25.61 -9.42 -1.14
CA GLY A 281 26.70 -10.34 -0.86
C GLY A 281 27.10 -10.47 0.61
N ASN A 282 26.46 -9.76 1.54
CA ASN A 282 26.66 -9.99 2.97
C ASN A 282 25.67 -11.02 3.51
N LEU A 283 26.08 -12.28 3.47
CA LEU A 283 25.25 -13.41 3.88
C LEU A 283 25.02 -13.50 5.40
N ASN A 284 25.80 -12.77 6.22
CA ASN A 284 25.79 -12.87 7.68
C ASN A 284 25.21 -11.63 8.38
N PHE A 285 24.69 -10.65 7.62
CA PHE A 285 24.19 -9.41 8.20
C PHE A 285 22.80 -9.54 8.83
N TYR A 286 21.85 -10.17 8.14
CA TYR A 286 20.45 -10.26 8.58
C TYR A 286 19.93 -11.70 8.57
N GLY A 287 19.24 -12.10 9.64
CA GLY A 287 18.61 -13.41 9.81
C GLY A 287 18.73 -13.96 11.24
N PRO A 288 18.32 -15.21 11.49
CA PRO A 288 18.28 -15.74 12.85
C PRO A 288 19.70 -15.89 13.43
N GLY A 289 19.99 -15.20 14.54
CA GLY A 289 21.31 -15.21 15.18
C GLY A 289 22.43 -14.49 14.43
N LYS A 290 22.11 -13.61 13.48
CA LYS A 290 23.08 -12.80 12.70
C LYS A 290 23.29 -11.42 13.32
N THR A 291 24.05 -10.54 12.65
CA THR A 291 24.33 -9.17 13.13
C THR A 291 23.05 -8.42 13.49
N VAL A 292 22.05 -8.45 12.61
CA VAL A 292 20.66 -8.11 12.90
C VAL A 292 19.91 -9.43 13.10
N ASP A 293 19.65 -9.76 14.36
CA ASP A 293 19.08 -11.03 14.79
C ASP A 293 17.55 -11.00 14.67
N THR A 294 17.01 -11.73 13.71
CA THR A 294 15.57 -11.77 13.44
C THR A 294 14.77 -12.63 14.42
N THR A 295 15.42 -13.30 15.37
CA THR A 295 14.72 -13.99 16.47
C THR A 295 14.19 -13.02 17.53
N LYS A 296 14.58 -11.74 17.44
CA LYS A 296 14.21 -10.67 18.36
C LYS A 296 13.59 -9.49 17.61
N LYS A 297 12.98 -8.57 18.35
CA LYS A 297 12.50 -7.29 17.82
C LYS A 297 13.67 -6.46 17.29
N ILE A 298 13.43 -5.73 16.21
CA ILE A 298 14.40 -4.88 15.52
C ILE A 298 13.79 -3.49 15.38
N THR A 299 14.52 -2.43 15.72
CA THR A 299 14.19 -1.07 15.27
C THR A 299 14.82 -0.85 13.91
N VAL A 300 14.03 -0.42 12.93
CA VAL A 300 14.46 -0.10 11.56
C VAL A 300 14.33 1.40 11.36
N VAL A 301 15.40 2.03 10.91
CA VAL A 301 15.48 3.47 10.66
C VAL A 301 15.78 3.69 9.18
N THR A 302 14.98 4.53 8.52
CA THR A 302 15.20 4.93 7.12
C THR A 302 15.26 6.44 7.03
N GLN A 303 16.31 6.97 6.41
CA GLN A 303 16.56 8.41 6.27
C GLN A 303 16.49 8.81 4.80
N PHE A 304 15.81 9.92 4.51
CA PHE A 304 15.58 10.43 3.16
C PHE A 304 16.33 11.74 2.97
N LEU A 305 17.59 11.64 2.54
CA LEU A 305 18.47 12.80 2.45
C LEU A 305 18.21 13.59 1.17
N THR A 306 18.20 14.91 1.32
CA THR A 306 18.07 15.85 0.20
C THR A 306 19.39 16.56 -0.07
N ASN A 307 19.59 16.99 -1.31
CA ASN A 307 20.83 17.61 -1.78
C ASN A 307 21.23 18.88 -1.00
N ASP A 308 20.27 19.59 -0.42
CA ASP A 308 20.47 20.84 0.34
C ASP A 308 20.09 20.72 1.82
N ASN A 309 19.79 19.51 2.30
CA ASN A 309 19.34 19.23 3.66
C ASN A 309 18.06 20.01 4.06
N THR A 310 17.16 20.26 3.10
CA THR A 310 15.85 20.89 3.34
C THR A 310 14.69 19.98 2.92
N ALA A 311 13.51 20.16 3.52
CA ALA A 311 12.32 19.39 3.14
C ALA A 311 11.83 19.64 1.69
N THR A 312 12.33 20.70 1.04
CA THR A 312 12.00 21.07 -0.33
C THR A 312 13.05 20.63 -1.35
N GLY A 313 14.26 20.28 -0.90
CA GLY A 313 15.36 19.82 -1.74
C GLY A 313 15.02 18.57 -2.56
N LYS A 314 15.89 18.26 -3.52
CA LYS A 314 15.81 17.03 -4.31
C LYS A 314 16.28 15.87 -3.45
N LEU A 315 15.54 14.77 -3.41
CA LEU A 315 15.98 13.53 -2.79
C LEU A 315 17.23 13.02 -3.53
N VAL A 316 18.24 12.54 -2.80
CA VAL A 316 19.51 12.09 -3.38
C VAL A 316 20.05 10.80 -2.78
N GLU A 317 19.64 10.45 -1.56
CA GLU A 317 20.14 9.27 -0.87
C GLU A 317 19.11 8.75 0.13
N MET A 318 18.88 7.44 0.12
CA MET A 318 18.12 6.74 1.16
C MET A 318 19.07 5.87 1.98
N ARG A 319 19.18 6.18 3.27
CA ARG A 319 20.04 5.43 4.21
C ARG A 319 19.24 4.52 5.12
N ARG A 320 19.91 3.47 5.59
CA ARG A 320 19.35 2.47 6.50
C ARG A 320 20.22 2.33 7.75
N LEU A 321 19.57 2.23 8.90
CA LEU A 321 20.20 1.83 10.16
C LEU A 321 19.26 0.85 10.88
N TYR A 322 19.83 0.08 11.80
CA TYR A 322 19.08 -0.77 12.71
C TYR A 322 19.46 -0.45 14.14
N VAL A 323 18.56 -0.70 15.08
CA VAL A 323 18.86 -0.72 16.52
C VAL A 323 18.33 -2.03 17.10
N GLN A 324 19.17 -2.73 17.84
CA GLN A 324 18.79 -3.96 18.53
C GLN A 324 19.57 -4.09 19.83
N ASP A 325 18.88 -4.42 20.92
CA ASP A 325 19.47 -4.48 22.27
C ASP A 325 20.25 -3.19 22.62
N ASP A 326 19.66 -2.03 22.27
CA ASP A 326 20.22 -0.67 22.42
C ASP A 326 21.53 -0.40 21.65
N VAL A 327 21.93 -1.29 20.74
CA VAL A 327 23.09 -1.12 19.88
C VAL A 327 22.68 -0.65 18.48
N VAL A 328 23.24 0.49 18.05
CA VAL A 328 23.08 0.96 16.67
C VAL A 328 23.95 0.11 15.74
N ILE A 329 23.32 -0.43 14.70
CA ILE A 329 23.93 -1.24 13.66
C ILE A 329 23.81 -0.49 12.33
N GLN A 330 24.95 -0.12 11.75
CA GLN A 330 25.00 0.51 10.43
C GLN A 330 24.56 -0.48 9.35
N ASN A 331 24.02 0.03 8.23
CA ASN A 331 23.80 -0.84 7.07
C ASN A 331 25.14 -1.45 6.60
N THR A 332 25.07 -2.63 5.98
CA THR A 332 26.26 -3.25 5.41
C THR A 332 26.69 -2.51 4.14
N LYS A 333 28.00 -2.47 3.87
CA LYS A 333 28.48 -2.27 2.50
C LYS A 333 28.25 -3.52 1.66
N SER A 334 28.13 -3.35 0.35
CA SER A 334 28.11 -4.49 -0.58
C SER A 334 29.48 -5.19 -0.59
N THR A 335 29.47 -6.51 -0.78
CA THR A 335 30.70 -7.30 -1.01
C THR A 335 30.85 -7.72 -2.47
N ILE A 336 29.88 -7.35 -3.32
CA ILE A 336 29.90 -7.65 -4.75
C ILE A 336 30.93 -6.75 -5.46
N SER A 337 31.76 -7.36 -6.31
CA SER A 337 32.73 -6.63 -7.14
C SER A 337 32.04 -5.55 -7.99
N GLY A 338 32.55 -4.33 -7.96
CA GLY A 338 31.96 -3.15 -8.62
C GLY A 338 30.93 -2.37 -7.78
N LEU A 339 30.50 -2.90 -6.63
CA LEU A 339 29.51 -2.27 -5.75
C LEU A 339 30.01 -1.99 -4.32
N THR A 340 31.27 -2.33 -4.01
CA THR A 340 31.80 -2.34 -2.62
C THR A 340 31.86 -0.97 -1.94
N GLN A 341 31.74 0.12 -2.71
CA GLN A 341 31.71 1.48 -2.21
C GLN A 341 30.35 1.91 -1.64
N TYR A 342 29.28 1.17 -1.89
CA TYR A 342 27.91 1.55 -1.49
C TYR A 342 27.46 0.85 -0.22
N ASP A 343 26.62 1.54 0.57
CA ASP A 343 25.84 1.06 1.73
C ASP A 343 24.45 1.70 1.80
N SER A 344 24.04 2.41 0.75
CA SER A 344 22.80 3.17 0.67
C SER A 344 22.29 3.22 -0.77
N ILE A 345 21.02 3.57 -0.95
CA ILE A 345 20.42 3.73 -2.28
C ILE A 345 20.68 5.15 -2.76
N THR A 346 21.27 5.27 -3.96
CA THR A 346 21.52 6.49 -4.73
C THR A 346 21.36 6.16 -6.21
N ASP A 347 21.11 7.14 -7.08
CA ASP A 347 21.03 6.89 -8.54
C ASP A 347 22.31 6.21 -9.09
N ASN A 348 23.47 6.54 -8.51
CA ASN A 348 24.77 5.93 -8.86
C ASN A 348 24.83 4.46 -8.42
N PHE A 349 24.36 4.14 -7.21
CA PHE A 349 24.23 2.76 -6.75
C PHE A 349 23.29 1.99 -7.68
N CYS A 350 22.10 2.52 -7.97
CA CYS A 350 21.11 1.87 -8.83
C CYS A 350 21.68 1.55 -10.21
N THR A 351 22.31 2.54 -10.84
CA THR A 351 22.96 2.36 -12.15
C THR A 351 24.05 1.28 -12.10
N ALA A 352 24.92 1.32 -11.08
CA ALA A 352 26.00 0.35 -10.93
C ALA A 352 25.47 -1.07 -10.63
N GLN A 353 24.51 -1.20 -9.71
CA GLN A 353 23.89 -2.47 -9.31
C GLN A 353 23.22 -3.13 -10.51
N LYS A 354 22.36 -2.41 -11.24
CA LYS A 354 21.67 -2.95 -12.42
C LYS A 354 22.66 -3.38 -13.50
N THR A 355 23.73 -2.60 -13.71
CA THR A 355 24.80 -2.98 -14.65
C THR A 355 25.52 -4.26 -14.22
N VAL A 356 25.93 -4.36 -12.96
CA VAL A 356 26.67 -5.53 -12.44
C VAL A 356 25.81 -6.80 -12.47
N PHE A 357 24.52 -6.69 -12.17
CA PHE A 357 23.59 -7.82 -12.19
C PHE A 357 22.97 -8.11 -13.55
N GLN A 358 23.24 -7.27 -14.55
CA GLN A 358 22.66 -7.36 -15.90
C GLN A 358 21.13 -7.26 -15.89
N ASP A 359 20.60 -6.47 -14.95
CA ASP A 359 19.18 -6.13 -14.87
C ASP A 359 18.89 -4.93 -15.79
N THR A 360 17.65 -4.84 -16.29
CA THR A 360 17.17 -3.59 -16.89
C THR A 360 17.09 -2.49 -15.82
N ASN A 361 17.16 -1.21 -16.23
CA ASN A 361 17.09 -0.07 -15.31
C ASN A 361 15.87 0.83 -15.59
N PRO A 362 14.62 0.34 -15.40
CA PRO A 362 13.42 1.20 -15.48
C PRO A 362 13.42 2.30 -14.42
N TYR A 363 14.03 2.06 -13.25
CA TYR A 363 14.25 3.07 -12.21
C TYR A 363 14.74 4.42 -12.79
N ALA A 364 15.83 4.38 -13.55
CA ALA A 364 16.37 5.57 -14.20
C ALA A 364 15.47 6.11 -15.33
N GLN A 365 14.74 5.23 -16.04
CA GLN A 365 13.81 5.62 -17.11
C GLN A 365 12.60 6.39 -16.56
N HIS A 366 12.18 6.08 -15.33
CA HIS A 366 11.11 6.77 -14.59
C HIS A 366 11.62 7.93 -13.74
N GLY A 367 12.86 8.38 -13.95
CA GLY A 367 13.42 9.58 -13.31
C GLY A 367 14.09 9.37 -11.95
N GLY A 368 14.22 8.12 -11.50
CA GLY A 368 14.99 7.73 -10.32
C GLY A 368 14.61 8.49 -9.05
N MET A 369 15.63 8.89 -8.27
CA MET A 369 15.46 9.65 -7.03
C MET A 369 14.71 10.98 -7.20
N ALA A 370 14.73 11.59 -8.39
CA ALA A 370 14.09 12.87 -8.60
C ALA A 370 12.56 12.77 -8.68
N THR A 371 12.06 11.63 -9.18
CA THR A 371 10.63 11.32 -9.24
C THR A 371 10.12 10.78 -7.91
N MET A 372 10.93 9.97 -7.23
CA MET A 372 10.65 9.38 -5.92
C MET A 372 10.64 10.44 -4.79
#